data_AF-A0A0W8FRP6-F1
#
_entry.id   AF-A0A0W8FRP6-F1
#
_cell.length_a   1.000
_cell.length_b   1.000
_cell.length_c   1.000
_cell.angle_alpha   90.00
_cell.angle_beta   90.00
_cell.angle_gamma   90.00
#
_symmetry.space_group_name_H-M   'P 1'
#
loop_
_entity.id
_entity.type
_entity.pdbx_description
1 polymer ?
#
loop_
_entity_poly.entity_id
_entity_poly.type
_entity_poly.pdbx_seq_one_letter_code
_entity_poly.pdbx_strand_id
1 'polypeptide(L)' 'MGWVIGLIFLGLIFPGINNWAHGGGLLSGIALSFLMGYNDNKPESAWSKILAFSCILLTAIILIWAVIFSLTTGRGIVI' A
#
# COMPACT_ATOMS: atom_id res chain seq x y z
N MET A 1 -8.90 6.02 -5.08
CA MET A 1 -7.81 6.98 -4.74
C MET A 1 -7.33 6.92 -3.29
N GLY A 2 -7.92 6.10 -2.40
CA GLY A 2 -7.53 6.06 -0.97
C GLY A 2 -6.06 5.70 -0.69
N TRP A 3 -5.42 4.90 -1.55
CA TRP A 3 -4.01 4.51 -1.36
C TRP A 3 -3.03 5.68 -1.44
N VAL A 4 -3.28 6.66 -2.33
CA VAL A 4 -2.45 7.88 -2.47
C VAL A 4 -2.52 8.72 -1.21
N ILE A 5 -3.71 8.85 -0.63
CA ILE A 5 -3.93 9.56 0.63
C ILE A 5 -3.12 8.89 1.76
N GLY A 6 -3.12 7.56 1.80
CA GLY A 6 -2.29 6.79 2.74
C GLY A 6 -0.79 7.09 2.64
N LEU A 7 -0.24 7.17 1.42
CA LEU A 7 1.17 7.53 1.21
C LEU A 7 1.52 8.91 1.74
N ILE A 8 0.65 9.90 1.50
CA ILE A 8 0.84 11.26 2.01
C ILE A 8 0.88 11.26 3.53
N PHE A 9 -0.08 10.60 4.19
CA PHE A 9 -0.11 10.50 5.65
C PHE A 9 1.11 9.78 6.22
N LEU A 10 1.54 8.67 5.62
CA LEU A 10 2.74 7.95 6.06
C LEU A 10 3.98 8.85 6.02
N GLY A 11 4.19 9.61 4.95
CA GLY A 11 5.33 10.52 4.87
C GLY A 11 5.22 11.81 5.68
N LEU A 12 4.02 12.15 6.17
CA LEU A 12 3.84 13.22 7.15
C LEU A 12 4.07 12.75 8.58
N ILE A 13 3.68 11.51 8.91
CA ILE A 13 3.75 10.96 10.27
C ILE A 13 5.14 10.41 10.59
N PHE A 14 5.79 9.74 9.63
CA PHE A 14 7.06 9.06 9.87
C PHE A 14 8.25 9.84 9.30
N PRO A 15 9.20 10.28 10.15
CA PRO A 15 10.38 11.00 9.68
C PRO A 15 11.24 10.10 8.81
N GLY A 16 11.81 10.66 7.73
CA GLY A 16 12.65 9.93 6.77
C GLY A 16 11.90 9.40 5.54
N ILE A 17 10.57 9.46 5.51
CA ILE A 17 9.78 9.15 4.31
C ILE A 17 9.62 10.41 3.44
N ASN A 18 10.14 10.36 2.22
CA ASN A 18 10.07 11.49 1.28
C ASN A 18 8.81 11.43 0.41
N ASN A 19 7.82 12.27 0.70
CA ASN A 19 6.59 12.38 -0.10
C ASN A 19 6.81 12.89 -1.52
N TRP A 20 7.87 13.66 -1.79
CA TRP A 20 8.19 14.12 -3.14
C TRP A 20 8.64 12.99 -4.05
N ALA A 21 9.35 11.98 -3.51
CA ALA A 21 9.73 10.80 -4.28
C ALA A 21 8.49 10.00 -4.73
N HIS A 22 7.53 9.82 -3.82
CA HIS A 22 6.26 9.15 -4.12
C HIS A 22 5.42 9.95 -5.13
N GLY A 23 5.32 11.27 -4.94
CA GLY A 23 4.62 12.16 -5.86
C GLY A 23 5.22 12.16 -7.27
N GLY A 24 6.55 12.16 -7.37
CA GLY A 24 7.26 12.04 -8.65
C GLY A 24 7.01 10.71 -9.35
N GLY A 25 6.99 9.60 -8.60
CA GLY A 25 6.63 8.28 -9.11
C GLY A 25 5.19 8.22 -9.62
N LEU A 26 4.24 8.79 -8.87
CA LEU A 26 2.83 8.87 -9.28
C LEU A 26 2.67 9.71 -10.57
N LEU A 27 3.26 10.91 -10.61
CA LEU A 27 3.16 11.81 -11.76
C LEU A 27 3.78 11.20 -13.02
N SER A 28 4.97 10.61 -12.91
CA SER A 28 5.64 9.98 -14.05
C SER A 28 4.91 8.73 -14.54
N GLY A 29 4.34 7.92 -13.63
CA GLY A 29 3.48 6.78 -14.01
C GLY A 29 2.23 7.21 -14.78
N ILE A 30 1.56 8.28 -14.32
CA ILE A 30 0.42 8.87 -15.05
C ILE A 30 0.88 9.35 -16.44
N ALA A 31 1.97 10.11 -16.53
CA ALA A 31 2.50 10.61 -17.79
C ALA A 31 2.84 9.48 -18.78
N LEU A 32 3.49 8.42 -18.30
CA LEU A 32 3.80 7.23 -19.11
C LEU A 32 2.53 6.49 -19.57
N SER A 33 1.51 6.39 -18.71
CA SER A 33 0.23 5.77 -19.09
C SER A 33 -0.45 6.50 -20.25
N PHE A 34 -0.38 7.84 -20.27
CA PHE A 34 -0.86 8.65 -21.38
C PHE A 34 -0.01 8.43 -22.64
N LEU A 35 1.32 8.44 -22.51
CA LEU A 35 2.23 8.28 -23.64
C LEU A 35 2.11 6.90 -24.32
N MET A 36 1.89 5.84 -23.53
CA MET A 36 1.72 4.47 -24.02
C MET A 36 0.31 4.19 -24.54
N GLY A 37 -0.63 5.13 -24.42
CA GLY A 37 -2.01 4.95 -24.85
C GLY A 37 -2.73 3.86 -24.06
N TYR A 38 -2.51 3.78 -22.74
CA TYR A 38 -3.17 2.79 -21.88
C TYR A 38 -4.69 2.89 -22.05
N ASN A 39 -5.31 1.81 -22.55
CA ASN A 39 -6.72 1.77 -22.95
C ASN A 39 -7.46 0.57 -22.33
N ASP A 40 -6.98 0.08 -21.20
CA ASP A 40 -7.68 -1.00 -20.49
C ASP A 40 -8.88 -0.40 -19.74
N ASN A 41 -10.08 -0.69 -20.23
CA ASN A 41 -11.36 -0.26 -19.66
C ASN A 41 -12.14 -1.45 -19.08
N LYS A 42 -11.46 -2.58 -18.86
CA LYS A 42 -12.12 -3.79 -18.38
C LYS A 42 -12.67 -3.57 -16.97
N PRO A 43 -13.98 -3.82 -16.73
CA PRO A 43 -14.53 -3.74 -15.39
C PRO A 43 -13.88 -4.78 -14.48
N GLU A 44 -13.69 -4.40 -13.22
CA GLU A 44 -13.13 -5.29 -12.20
C GLU A 44 -13.98 -6.56 -12.07
N SER A 45 -13.35 -7.72 -12.27
CA SER A 45 -14.03 -9.01 -12.20
C SER A 45 -14.33 -9.43 -10.76
N ALA A 46 -15.31 -10.33 -10.58
CA ALA A 46 -15.60 -10.92 -9.27
C ALA A 46 -14.36 -11.63 -8.67
N TRP A 47 -13.53 -12.27 -9.51
CA TRP A 47 -12.28 -12.90 -9.09
C TRP A 47 -11.25 -11.89 -8.58
N SER A 48 -11.14 -10.74 -9.25
CA SER A 48 -10.27 -9.63 -8.82
C SER A 48 -10.69 -9.13 -7.44
N LYS A 49 -12.01 -8.99 -7.20
CA LYS A 49 -12.56 -8.60 -5.90
C LYS A 49 -12.25 -9.61 -4.81
N ILE A 50 -12.52 -10.90 -5.07
CA ILE A 50 -12.27 -11.97 -4.09
C ILE A 50 -10.79 -12.03 -3.73
N LEU A 51 -9.90 -11.94 -4.72
CA LEU A 51 -8.46 -11.94 -4.49
C LEU A 51 -8.02 -10.71 -3.68
N ALA A 52 -8.52 -9.52 -4.04
CA ALA A 52 -8.23 -8.28 -3.31
C ALA A 52 -8.67 -8.37 -1.84
N PHE A 53 -9.90 -8.82 -1.56
CA PHE A 53 -10.39 -9.02 -0.20
C PHE A 53 -9.60 -10.07 0.57
N SER A 54 -9.21 -11.17 -0.09
CA SER A 54 -8.38 -12.21 0.52
C SER A 54 -7.01 -11.67 0.92
N CYS A 55 -6.36 -10.88 0.05
CA CYS A 55 -5.10 -10.22 0.35
C CYS A 55 -5.24 -9.25 1.54
N ILE A 56 -6.28 -8.39 1.55
CA ILE A 56 -6.53 -7.46 2.64
C ILE A 56 -6.68 -8.21 3.98
N LEU A 57 -7.50 -9.27 4.00
CA LEU A 57 -7.75 -10.05 5.21
C LEU A 57 -6.47 -10.75 5.69
N LEU A 58 -5.70 -11.37 4.79
CA LEU A 58 -4.44 -12.01 5.12
C LEU A 58 -3.42 -11.01 5.68
N THR A 59 -3.28 -9.83 5.06
CA THR A 59 -2.42 -8.76 5.57
C THR A 59 -2.84 -8.34 6.98
N ALA A 60 -4.14 -8.13 7.23
CA ALA A 60 -4.64 -7.76 8.55
C ALA A 60 -4.35 -8.85 9.60
N ILE A 61 -4.60 -10.13 9.27
CA ILE A 61 -4.32 -11.26 10.16
C ILE A 61 -2.84 -11.32 10.52
N ILE A 62 -1.95 -11.21 9.53
CA ILE A 62 -0.50 -11.26 9.74
C ILE A 62 -0.04 -10.08 10.61
N LEU A 63 -0.53 -8.86 10.36
CA LEU A 63 -0.16 -7.69 11.15
C LEU A 63 -0.65 -7.80 12.60
N ILE A 64 -1.89 -8.26 12.82
CA ILE A 64 -2.43 -8.50 14.16
C ILE A 64 -1.60 -9.56 14.88
N TRP A 65 -1.29 -10.67 14.19
CA TRP A 65 -0.45 -11.72 14.74
C TRP A 65 0.95 -11.21 15.09
N ALA A 66 1.58 -10.42 14.22
CA ALA A 66 2.90 -9.83 14.47
C ALA A 66 2.90 -8.92 15.70
N VAL A 67 1.85 -8.10 15.88
CA VAL A 67 1.69 -7.26 17.07
C VAL A 67 1.52 -8.11 18.33
N ILE A 68 0.63 -9.11 18.31
CA ILE A 68 0.42 -10.01 19.46
C ILE A 68 1.72 -10.75 19.79
N PHE A 69 2.41 -11.30 18.78
CA PHE A 69 3.67 -11.99 18.96
C PHE A 69 4.74 -11.07 19.58
N SER A 70 4.87 -9.84 19.08
CA SER A 70 5.80 -8.85 19.61
C SER A 70 5.49 -8.49 21.08
N LEU A 71 4.21 -8.37 21.44
CA LEU A 71 3.79 -8.01 22.80
C LEU A 71 3.94 -9.17 23.79
N THR A 72 3.68 -10.41 23.34
CA THR A 72 3.64 -11.60 24.22
C THR A 72 5.00 -12.28 24.38
N THR A 73 5.86 -12.21 23.36
CA THR A 73 7.12 -12.95 23.36
C THR A 73 8.24 -12.20 24.12
N GLY A 74 8.03 -10.96 24.54
CA GLY A 74 8.95 -10.20 25.42
C GLY A 74 10.37 -10.00 24.87
N ARG A 75 10.64 -10.43 23.64
CA ARG A 75 11.85 -10.08 22.90
C ARG A 75 11.62 -8.68 22.37
N GLY A 76 11.97 -7.70 23.21
CA GLY A 76 12.17 -6.33 22.76
C GLY A 76 12.98 -6.39 21.48
N ILE A 77 12.39 -5.93 20.39
CA ILE A 77 13.12 -5.75 19.14
C ILE A 77 14.13 -4.67 19.49
N VAL A 78 15.38 -5.10 19.73
CA VAL A 78 16.53 -4.21 19.75
C VAL A 78 16.68 -3.75 18.30
N ILE A 79 16.04 -2.62 17.99
CA ILE A 79 16.37 -1.77 16.85
C ILE A 79 17.29 -0.67 17.35
#